data_AF-A0A7S3WDB4-F1
#
_entry.id   AF-A0A7S3WDB4-F1
#
_cell.length_a   1.000
_cell.length_b   1.000
_cell.length_c   1.000
_cell.angle_alpha   90.00
_cell.angle_beta   90.00
_cell.angle_gamma   90.00
#
_symmetry.space_group_name_H-M   'P 1'
#
loop_
_entity.id
_entity.type
_entity.pdbx_description
1 polymer ?
#
loop_
_entity_poly.entity_id
_entity_poly.type
_entity_poly.pdbx_seq_one_letter_code
_entity_poly.pdbx_strand_id
1 'polypeptide(L)'
;ETFEDIYVVSELMETDLASTLRSSQPLSDDHCQFFLYQMLRGMKYVHSAQVIHRDLKPRNLLVNSNCDLKICDFGLARVRFSDKEWVCPMTEYVCTRWYRAPEVLCSWTDYSGAIDIWSIGCILAEMHKRVPLYPGHNTQHQLDLIIELLGSPKGEELMKIPNAKCRRFIKSLPKTVGSPFSEAFAETSPEAQDLLGQMLRWDSEARITVAEAIKHPYLEKLHCPEDEPTREPLDTSDFEFERRKITAAALREEIFLETLYYHPELLRQLDEEEGHNRYNIEDYRLLLPG
;
A
#
# COMPACT_ATOMS: atom_id res chain seq x y z
N GLU A 1 7.44 26.54 -19.88
CA GLU A 1 6.84 25.51 -20.76
C GLU A 1 5.39 25.27 -20.34
N THR A 2 4.47 25.06 -21.29
CA THR A 2 3.09 24.66 -20.98
C THR A 2 2.84 23.31 -21.64
N PHE A 3 2.70 22.27 -20.83
CA PHE A 3 2.25 20.94 -21.27
C PHE A 3 0.89 20.64 -20.64
N GLU A 4 0.04 19.94 -21.38
CA GLU A 4 -1.27 19.47 -20.90
C GLU A 4 -1.22 18.02 -20.45
N ASP A 5 -0.33 17.22 -21.03
CA ASP A 5 -0.20 15.78 -20.81
C ASP A 5 1.21 15.40 -20.37
N ILE A 6 1.29 14.33 -19.57
CA ILE A 6 2.55 13.70 -19.16
C ILE A 6 2.48 12.23 -19.61
N TYR A 7 3.53 11.78 -20.30
CA TYR A 7 3.66 10.41 -20.76
C TYR A 7 4.80 9.74 -19.99
N VAL A 8 4.46 8.76 -19.16
CA VAL A 8 5.44 7.95 -18.44
C VAL A 8 5.57 6.59 -19.14
N VAL A 9 6.78 6.25 -19.56
CA VAL A 9 7.08 4.96 -20.20
C VAL A 9 7.63 4.01 -19.13
N SER A 10 7.01 2.84 -18.99
CA SER A 10 7.44 1.80 -18.06
C SER A 10 7.45 0.42 -18.73
N GLU A 11 7.95 -0.57 -18.00
CA GLU A 11 7.81 -1.97 -18.39
C GLU A 11 6.34 -2.35 -18.58
N LEU A 12 6.06 -3.09 -19.65
CA LEU A 12 4.72 -3.60 -19.95
C LEU A 12 4.44 -4.83 -19.09
N MET A 13 3.45 -4.71 -18.22
CA MET A 13 2.83 -5.85 -17.53
C MET A 13 1.50 -6.16 -18.23
N GLU A 14 1.24 -7.44 -18.50
CA GLU A 14 0.15 -7.87 -19.38
C GLU A 14 -1.23 -7.71 -18.75
N THR A 15 -1.34 -7.85 -17.42
CA THR A 15 -2.59 -7.75 -16.68
C THR A 15 -2.36 -7.32 -15.23
N ASP A 16 -3.44 -7.20 -14.47
CA ASP A 16 -3.44 -6.98 -13.02
C ASP A 16 -4.00 -8.21 -12.28
N LEU A 17 -3.67 -8.34 -10.99
CA LEU A 17 -4.11 -9.45 -10.16
C LEU A 17 -5.64 -9.48 -10.04
N ALA A 18 -6.35 -8.35 -10.04
CA ALA A 18 -7.81 -8.35 -9.99
C ALA A 18 -8.42 -9.03 -11.22
N SER A 19 -7.85 -8.77 -12.40
CA SER A 19 -8.23 -9.41 -13.66
C SER A 19 -7.91 -10.90 -13.65
N THR A 20 -6.75 -11.30 -13.11
CA THR A 20 -6.39 -12.71 -12.91
C THR A 20 -7.36 -13.43 -11.97
N LEU A 21 -7.77 -12.79 -10.87
CA LEU A 21 -8.68 -13.35 -9.88
C LEU A 21 -10.09 -13.60 -10.43
N ARG A 22 -10.56 -12.75 -11.35
CA ARG A 22 -11.84 -12.91 -12.07
C ARG A 22 -11.80 -13.93 -13.20
N SER A 23 -10.61 -14.35 -13.62
CA SER A 23 -10.45 -15.32 -14.70
C SER A 23 -10.78 -16.74 -14.23
N SER A 24 -11.03 -17.64 -15.19
CA SER A 24 -11.22 -19.07 -14.94
C SER A 24 -9.91 -19.83 -14.72
N GLN A 25 -8.74 -19.17 -14.82
CA GLN A 25 -7.46 -19.82 -14.59
C GLN A 25 -7.37 -20.27 -13.13
N PRO A 26 -6.99 -21.53 -12.84
CA PRO A 26 -6.83 -21.99 -11.46
C PRO A 26 -5.65 -21.30 -10.78
N LEU A 27 -5.79 -20.98 -9.49
CA LEU A 27 -4.72 -20.39 -8.66
C LEU A 27 -4.47 -21.40 -7.55
N SER A 28 -3.36 -22.12 -7.65
CA SER A 28 -2.95 -23.08 -6.62
C SER A 28 -2.41 -22.34 -5.39
N ASP A 29 -2.24 -23.08 -4.30
CA ASP A 29 -1.55 -22.58 -3.10
C ASP A 29 -0.14 -22.06 -3.43
N ASP A 30 0.60 -22.76 -4.30
CA ASP A 30 1.92 -22.33 -4.78
C ASP A 30 1.86 -20.97 -5.52
N HIS A 31 0.82 -20.73 -6.34
CA HIS A 31 0.64 -19.41 -6.96
C HIS A 31 0.35 -18.33 -5.92
N CYS A 32 -0.49 -18.63 -4.91
CA CYS A 32 -0.76 -17.70 -3.80
C CYS A 32 0.51 -17.38 -3.01
N GLN A 33 1.33 -18.38 -2.69
CA GLN A 33 2.62 -18.22 -2.02
C GLN A 33 3.56 -17.35 -2.85
N PHE A 34 3.66 -17.60 -4.16
CA PHE A 34 4.56 -16.87 -5.04
C PHE A 34 4.15 -15.40 -5.22
N PHE A 35 2.86 -15.12 -5.41
CA PHE A 35 2.38 -13.73 -5.46
C PHE A 35 2.52 -13.03 -4.10
N LEU A 36 2.22 -13.71 -2.99
CA LEU A 36 2.40 -13.15 -1.66
C LEU A 36 3.86 -12.82 -1.35
N TYR A 37 4.78 -13.73 -1.68
CA TYR A 37 6.21 -13.52 -1.51
C TYR A 37 6.68 -12.28 -2.27
N GLN A 38 6.31 -12.15 -3.56
CA GLN A 38 6.69 -10.98 -4.36
C GLN A 38 6.09 -9.67 -3.83
N MET A 39 4.84 -9.69 -3.37
CA MET A 39 4.22 -8.53 -2.70
C MET A 39 4.98 -8.11 -1.45
N LEU A 40 5.29 -9.06 -0.57
CA LEU A 40 6.02 -8.81 0.67
C LEU A 40 7.46 -8.37 0.39
N ARG A 41 8.14 -8.97 -0.59
CA ARG A 41 9.48 -8.56 -1.04
C ARG A 41 9.50 -7.12 -1.51
N GLY A 42 8.54 -6.72 -2.36
CA GLY A 42 8.40 -5.33 -2.80
C GLY A 42 8.08 -4.39 -1.64
N MET A 43 7.15 -4.76 -0.77
CA MET A 43 6.77 -3.92 0.38
C MET A 43 7.86 -3.85 1.45
N LYS A 44 8.76 -4.84 1.57
CA LYS A 44 9.93 -4.82 2.46
C LYS A 44 10.84 -3.67 2.07
N TYR A 45 11.10 -3.52 0.77
CA TYR A 45 11.87 -2.41 0.22
C TYR A 45 11.17 -1.07 0.49
N VAL A 46 9.89 -0.95 0.15
CA VAL A 46 9.09 0.28 0.34
C VAL A 46 9.03 0.70 1.81
N HIS A 47 8.76 -0.23 2.73
CA HIS A 47 8.69 0.06 4.16
C HIS A 47 10.06 0.38 4.77
N SER A 48 11.15 -0.21 4.28
CA SER A 48 12.51 0.15 4.72
C SER A 48 12.88 1.60 4.36
N ALA A 49 12.33 2.10 3.25
CA ALA A 49 12.43 3.50 2.83
C ALA A 49 11.52 4.46 3.63
N GLN A 50 10.81 3.96 4.65
CA GLN A 50 9.77 4.67 5.42
C GLN A 50 8.57 5.13 4.56
N VAL A 51 8.32 4.49 3.43
CA VAL A 51 7.16 4.77 2.58
C VAL A 51 6.00 3.84 2.93
N ILE A 52 4.79 4.37 2.94
CA ILE A 52 3.54 3.62 3.10
C ILE A 52 2.76 3.74 1.80
N HIS A 53 2.31 2.62 1.22
CA HIS A 53 1.61 2.62 -0.07
C HIS A 53 0.17 3.14 0.04
N ARG A 54 -0.55 2.76 1.09
CA ARG A 54 -1.91 3.25 1.49
C ARG A 54 -3.07 2.83 0.58
N ASP A 55 -2.81 2.35 -0.63
CA ASP A 55 -3.85 1.88 -1.57
C ASP A 55 -3.51 0.53 -2.24
N LEU A 56 -2.96 -0.41 -1.47
CA LEU A 56 -2.74 -1.77 -1.97
C LEU A 56 -4.09 -2.46 -2.21
N LYS A 57 -4.27 -2.96 -3.42
CA LYS A 57 -5.44 -3.70 -3.89
C LYS A 57 -5.04 -4.53 -5.12
N PRO A 58 -5.77 -5.58 -5.50
CA PRO A 58 -5.41 -6.44 -6.63
C PRO A 58 -5.23 -5.69 -7.96
N ARG A 59 -5.91 -4.55 -8.15
CA ARG A 59 -5.76 -3.72 -9.36
C ARG A 59 -4.43 -2.97 -9.45
N ASN A 60 -3.77 -2.75 -8.31
CA ASN A 60 -2.48 -2.06 -8.20
C ASN A 60 -1.31 -3.06 -8.11
N LEU A 61 -1.58 -4.33 -8.43
CA LEU A 61 -0.61 -5.42 -8.48
C LEU A 61 -0.60 -5.93 -9.91
N LEU A 62 0.38 -5.48 -10.67
CA LEU A 62 0.54 -5.86 -12.06
C LEU A 62 1.19 -7.24 -12.13
N VAL A 63 0.70 -8.09 -13.03
CA VAL A 63 1.20 -9.46 -13.20
C VAL A 63 1.38 -9.80 -14.68
N ASN A 64 2.31 -10.71 -14.96
CA ASN A 64 2.56 -11.23 -16.30
C ASN A 64 2.44 -12.77 -16.35
N SER A 65 2.65 -13.33 -17.53
CA SER A 65 2.55 -14.74 -17.89
C SER A 65 3.62 -15.61 -17.23
N ASN A 66 4.72 -15.01 -16.78
CA ASN A 66 5.74 -15.65 -15.96
C ASN A 66 5.39 -15.64 -14.46
N CYS A 67 4.23 -15.11 -14.09
CA CYS A 67 3.81 -14.86 -12.70
C CYS A 67 4.70 -13.85 -11.97
N ASP A 68 5.43 -12.98 -12.67
CA ASP A 68 6.11 -11.86 -12.04
C ASP A 68 5.06 -10.85 -11.55
N LEU A 69 5.28 -10.28 -10.37
CA LEU A 69 4.39 -9.29 -9.77
C LEU A 69 5.14 -7.99 -9.50
N LYS A 70 4.53 -6.87 -9.89
CA LYS A 70 5.02 -5.52 -9.60
C LYS A 70 3.92 -4.66 -8.97
N ILE A 71 4.27 -3.96 -7.91
CA ILE A 71 3.40 -3.02 -7.22
C ILE A 71 3.43 -1.70 -8.01
N CYS A 72 2.27 -1.12 -8.29
CA CYS A 72 2.15 0.15 -9.00
C CYS A 72 1.22 1.13 -8.27
N ASP A 73 1.10 2.35 -8.79
CA ASP A 73 0.18 3.40 -8.32
C ASP A 73 0.50 3.91 -6.90
N PHE A 74 1.66 4.57 -6.80
CA PHE A 74 2.13 5.27 -5.60
C PHE A 74 1.52 6.67 -5.43
N GLY A 75 0.46 7.03 -6.19
CA GLY A 75 -0.13 8.38 -6.12
C GLY A 75 -0.70 8.74 -4.75
N LEU A 76 -1.05 7.73 -3.95
CA LEU A 76 -1.52 7.89 -2.57
C LEU A 76 -0.44 7.59 -1.52
N ALA A 77 0.74 7.13 -1.94
CA ALA A 77 1.82 6.77 -1.05
C ALA A 77 2.34 7.99 -0.30
N ARG A 78 2.81 7.78 0.93
CA ARG A 78 3.38 8.84 1.77
C ARG A 78 4.59 8.34 2.52
N VAL A 79 5.56 9.23 2.70
CA VAL A 79 6.70 8.98 3.56
C VAL A 79 6.31 9.28 5.00
N ARG A 80 6.71 8.39 5.91
CA ARG A 80 6.48 8.53 7.34
C ARG A 80 7.62 9.32 7.95
N PHE A 81 7.37 10.60 8.19
CA PHE A 81 8.31 11.45 8.93
C PHE A 81 8.10 11.31 10.43
N SER A 82 9.18 11.39 11.21
CA SER A 82 9.15 11.37 12.68
C SER A 82 8.45 12.58 13.28
N ASP A 83 8.31 13.66 12.52
CA ASP A 83 7.73 14.91 12.98
C ASP A 83 6.21 14.83 12.94
N LYS A 84 5.58 14.97 14.12
CA LYS A 84 4.12 14.96 14.33
C LYS A 84 3.35 16.03 13.52
N GLU A 85 4.04 16.96 12.87
CA GLU A 85 3.46 17.94 11.95
C GLU A 85 3.08 17.36 10.58
N TRP A 86 3.60 16.19 10.20
CA TRP A 86 3.33 15.52 8.92
C TRP A 86 2.02 14.71 8.89
N VAL A 87 1.10 14.98 9.82
CA VAL A 87 -0.23 14.36 9.81
C VAL A 87 -1.08 15.05 8.74
N CYS A 88 -0.94 14.61 7.49
CA CYS A 88 -1.91 14.95 6.46
C CYS A 88 -3.19 14.15 6.73
N PRO A 89 -4.33 14.80 7.02
CA PRO A 89 -5.60 14.09 7.15
C PRO A 89 -5.88 13.37 5.84
N MET A 90 -6.25 12.09 5.90
CA MET A 90 -6.73 11.38 4.73
C MET A 90 -7.94 12.16 4.19
N THR A 91 -7.82 12.77 3.01
CA THR A 91 -8.98 13.26 2.28
C THR A 91 -9.89 12.07 2.00
N GLU A 92 -11.21 12.25 2.14
CA GLU A 92 -12.16 11.16 2.03
C GLU A 92 -12.20 10.62 0.59
N TYR A 93 -11.32 9.65 0.28
CA TYR A 93 -11.14 9.17 -1.08
C TYR A 93 -12.34 8.33 -1.54
N VAL A 94 -12.87 8.70 -2.71
CA VAL A 94 -13.92 8.03 -3.49
C VAL A 94 -13.33 6.78 -4.20
N CYS A 95 -12.72 5.88 -3.43
CA CYS A 95 -12.10 4.65 -3.94
C CYS A 95 -12.67 3.42 -3.24
N THR A 96 -12.33 2.23 -3.76
CA THR A 96 -12.72 0.93 -3.21
C THR A 96 -12.26 0.79 -1.76
N ARG A 97 -13.20 0.57 -0.84
CA ARG A 97 -12.94 0.51 0.62
C ARG A 97 -12.51 -0.87 1.12
N TRP A 98 -12.60 -1.89 0.27
CA TRP A 98 -12.51 -3.31 0.66
C TRP A 98 -11.17 -3.71 1.30
N TYR A 99 -10.10 -2.99 0.96
CA TYR A 99 -8.74 -3.25 1.43
C TYR A 99 -8.27 -2.26 2.51
N ARG A 100 -9.15 -1.34 2.97
CA ARG A 100 -8.80 -0.33 3.97
C ARG A 100 -8.80 -0.92 5.37
N ALA A 101 -7.75 -0.63 6.12
CA ALA A 101 -7.60 -1.06 7.51
C ALA A 101 -8.63 -0.37 8.45
N PRO A 102 -9.01 -0.99 9.58
CA PRO A 102 -9.95 -0.42 10.54
C PRO A 102 -9.60 0.99 11.02
N GLU A 103 -8.32 1.27 11.24
CA GLU A 103 -7.80 2.58 11.65
C GLU A 103 -8.01 3.65 10.58
N VAL A 104 -7.93 3.29 9.30
CA VAL A 104 -8.21 4.18 8.17
C VAL A 104 -9.71 4.47 8.12
N LEU A 105 -10.55 3.43 8.29
CA LEU A 105 -12.01 3.56 8.29
C LEU A 105 -12.53 4.39 9.47
N CYS A 106 -11.88 4.30 10.63
CA CYS A 106 -12.20 5.09 11.81
C CYS A 106 -11.45 6.45 11.87
N SER A 107 -10.70 6.84 10.84
CA SER A 107 -10.00 8.12 10.74
C SER A 107 -9.00 8.37 11.88
N TRP A 108 -8.13 7.39 12.15
CA TRP A 108 -7.02 7.56 13.09
C TRP A 108 -6.00 8.56 12.50
N THR A 109 -5.29 9.27 13.38
CA THR A 109 -4.31 10.30 12.98
C THR A 109 -2.89 9.75 12.89
N ASP A 110 -2.60 8.65 13.56
CA ASP A 110 -1.28 7.99 13.56
C ASP A 110 -1.48 6.60 12.96
N TYR A 111 -0.87 6.38 11.80
CA TYR A 111 -0.94 5.11 11.07
C TYR A 111 0.45 4.76 10.54
N SER A 112 0.76 3.48 10.55
CA SER A 112 2.07 2.92 10.19
C SER A 112 1.96 2.05 8.94
N GLY A 113 3.07 1.42 8.52
CA GLY A 113 3.06 0.38 7.48
C GLY A 113 2.12 -0.80 7.77
N ALA A 114 1.58 -0.92 8.99
CA ALA A 114 0.57 -1.92 9.36
C ALA A 114 -0.73 -1.81 8.52
N ILE A 115 -1.03 -0.64 7.94
CA ILE A 115 -2.20 -0.53 7.04
C ILE A 115 -1.99 -1.30 5.74
N ASP A 116 -0.76 -1.34 5.22
CA ASP A 116 -0.43 -2.07 4.00
C ASP A 116 -0.47 -3.58 4.28
N ILE A 117 -0.03 -4.00 5.47
CA ILE A 117 -0.16 -5.40 5.94
C ILE A 117 -1.63 -5.85 5.96
N TRP A 118 -2.54 -5.00 6.45
CA TRP A 118 -3.96 -5.30 6.40
C TRP A 118 -4.44 -5.50 4.96
N SER A 119 -4.07 -4.58 4.07
CA SER A 119 -4.44 -4.68 2.65
C SER A 119 -3.90 -5.96 2.01
N ILE A 120 -2.65 -6.34 2.29
CA ILE A 120 -2.04 -7.60 1.84
C ILE A 120 -2.80 -8.81 2.40
N GLY A 121 -3.20 -8.79 3.67
CA GLY A 121 -4.03 -9.84 4.27
C GLY A 121 -5.38 -9.99 3.56
N CYS A 122 -6.04 -8.88 3.22
CA CYS A 122 -7.26 -8.90 2.41
C CYS A 122 -7.02 -9.48 1.01
N ILE A 123 -5.90 -9.13 0.36
CA ILE A 123 -5.53 -9.65 -0.96
C ILE A 123 -5.25 -11.15 -0.90
N LEU A 124 -4.50 -11.62 0.10
CA LEU A 124 -4.23 -13.05 0.31
C LEU A 124 -5.52 -13.84 0.51
N ALA A 125 -6.43 -13.35 1.35
CA ALA A 125 -7.73 -13.94 1.55
C ALA A 125 -8.55 -14.02 0.25
N GLU A 126 -8.50 -12.96 -0.56
CA GLU A 126 -9.16 -12.91 -1.87
C GLU A 126 -8.51 -13.86 -2.89
N MET A 127 -7.19 -14.06 -2.85
CA MET A 127 -6.50 -15.04 -3.70
C MET A 127 -7.01 -16.46 -3.44
N HIS A 128 -7.18 -16.83 -2.16
CA HIS A 128 -7.71 -18.15 -1.80
C HIS A 128 -9.21 -18.30 -2.10
N LYS A 129 -10.03 -17.27 -1.83
CA LYS A 129 -11.49 -17.36 -1.97
C LYS A 129 -12.02 -16.98 -3.36
N ARG A 130 -11.22 -16.32 -4.19
CA ARG A 130 -11.61 -15.68 -5.46
C ARG A 130 -12.74 -14.66 -5.35
N VAL A 131 -13.05 -14.23 -4.13
CA VAL A 131 -14.01 -13.17 -3.84
C VAL A 131 -13.41 -12.21 -2.82
N PRO A 132 -13.69 -10.90 -2.90
CA PRO A 132 -13.20 -9.93 -1.94
C PRO A 132 -13.59 -10.31 -0.52
N LEU A 133 -12.66 -10.21 0.42
CA LEU A 133 -12.91 -10.58 1.82
C LEU A 133 -13.97 -9.69 2.47
N TYR A 134 -13.93 -8.38 2.21
CA TYR A 134 -14.82 -7.40 2.82
C TYR A 134 -15.45 -6.48 1.76
N PRO A 135 -16.49 -6.92 1.03
CA PRO A 135 -17.15 -6.14 -0.01
C PRO A 135 -18.13 -5.09 0.58
N GLY A 136 -17.63 -4.17 1.40
CA GLY A 136 -18.42 -3.11 2.02
C GLY A 136 -18.96 -2.09 1.00
N HIS A 137 -20.26 -1.75 1.07
CA HIS A 137 -20.87 -0.73 0.20
C HIS A 137 -20.79 0.69 0.80
N ASN A 138 -20.52 0.80 2.10
CA ASN A 138 -20.20 2.04 2.79
C ASN A 138 -19.29 1.73 4.00
N THR A 139 -18.77 2.77 4.68
CA THR A 139 -17.85 2.60 5.83
C THR A 139 -18.45 1.78 6.98
N GLN A 140 -19.76 1.93 7.23
CA GLN A 140 -20.45 1.20 8.30
C GLN A 140 -20.56 -0.30 7.98
N HIS A 141 -20.98 -0.65 6.76
CA HIS A 141 -21.02 -2.03 6.30
C HIS A 141 -19.62 -2.65 6.24
N GLN A 142 -18.61 -1.89 5.82
CA GLN A 142 -17.22 -2.35 5.83
C GLN A 142 -16.77 -2.76 7.23
N LEU A 143 -17.07 -1.93 8.25
CA LEU A 143 -16.75 -2.23 9.65
C LEU A 143 -17.56 -3.42 10.18
N ASP A 144 -18.82 -3.56 9.77
CA ASP A 144 -19.67 -4.70 10.15
C ASP A 144 -19.09 -6.03 9.64
N LEU A 145 -18.69 -6.10 8.36
CA LEU A 145 -18.02 -7.28 7.78
C LEU A 145 -16.69 -7.63 8.49
N ILE A 146 -15.94 -6.60 8.91
CA ILE A 146 -14.70 -6.81 9.67
C ILE A 146 -15.01 -7.41 11.05
N ILE A 147 -16.03 -6.90 11.74
CA ILE A 147 -16.48 -7.39 13.05
C ILE A 147 -17.03 -8.81 12.96
N GLU A 148 -17.72 -9.15 11.87
CA GLU A 148 -18.25 -10.50 11.65
C GLU A 148 -17.13 -11.55 11.61
N LEU A 149 -16.01 -11.24 10.94
CA LEU A 149 -14.86 -12.15 10.88
C LEU A 149 -14.01 -12.10 12.16
N LEU A 150 -13.57 -10.91 12.59
CA LEU A 150 -12.59 -10.76 13.66
C LEU A 150 -13.18 -10.73 15.08
N GLY A 151 -14.51 -10.58 15.18
CA GLY A 151 -15.17 -10.32 16.44
C GLY A 151 -15.23 -8.83 16.77
N SER A 152 -16.08 -8.50 17.74
CA SER A 152 -16.20 -7.13 18.23
C SER A 152 -14.95 -6.74 19.03
N PRO A 153 -14.31 -5.58 18.76
CA PRO A 153 -13.14 -5.14 19.51
C PRO A 153 -13.49 -4.88 20.98
N LYS A 154 -12.60 -5.26 21.90
CA LYS A 154 -12.86 -5.21 23.36
C LYS A 154 -11.83 -4.37 24.09
N GLY A 155 -12.23 -3.81 25.24
CA GLY A 155 -11.33 -3.17 26.19
C GLY A 155 -10.47 -2.06 25.56
N GLU A 156 -9.17 -2.27 25.58
CA GLU A 156 -8.15 -1.32 25.11
C GLU A 156 -8.24 -1.03 23.61
N GLU A 157 -8.55 -2.03 22.76
CA GLU A 157 -8.67 -1.85 21.30
C GLU A 157 -9.74 -0.81 20.95
N LEU A 158 -10.88 -0.87 21.63
CA LEU A 158 -11.98 0.06 21.43
C LEU A 158 -11.66 1.46 21.96
N MET A 159 -10.78 1.56 22.96
CA MET A 159 -10.31 2.83 23.53
C MET A 159 -9.25 3.50 22.65
N LYS A 160 -8.44 2.72 21.91
CA LYS A 160 -7.46 3.21 20.94
C LYS A 160 -8.11 3.96 19.76
N ILE A 161 -9.37 3.65 19.42
CA ILE A 161 -10.09 4.33 18.33
C ILE A 161 -10.33 5.80 18.69
N PRO A 162 -9.73 6.81 18.03
CA PRO A 162 -9.86 8.22 18.42
C PRO A 162 -11.25 8.80 18.10
N ASN A 163 -11.88 8.33 17.03
CA ASN A 163 -13.17 8.84 16.55
C ASN A 163 -14.35 8.34 17.40
N ALA A 164 -14.97 9.27 18.14
CA ALA A 164 -16.10 8.96 19.01
C ALA A 164 -17.35 8.44 18.28
N LYS A 165 -17.58 8.88 17.03
CA LYS A 165 -18.69 8.37 16.21
C LYS A 165 -18.44 6.92 15.81
N CYS A 166 -17.21 6.60 15.37
CA CYS A 166 -16.81 5.21 15.06
C CYS A 166 -16.99 4.30 16.28
N ARG A 167 -16.51 4.73 17.45
CA ARG A 167 -16.68 3.98 18.72
C ARG A 167 -18.15 3.71 19.06
N ARG A 168 -19.03 4.70 18.89
CA ARG A 168 -20.47 4.53 19.16
C ARG A 168 -21.12 3.55 18.18
N PHE A 169 -20.78 3.65 16.90
CA PHE A 169 -21.27 2.73 15.88
C PHE A 169 -20.84 1.28 16.17
N ILE A 170 -19.55 1.03 16.41
CA ILE A 170 -19.04 -0.30 16.76
C ILE A 170 -19.73 -0.87 18.01
N LYS A 171 -19.96 -0.03 19.04
CA LYS A 171 -20.69 -0.43 20.26
C LYS A 171 -22.17 -0.75 20.02
N SER A 172 -22.76 -0.23 18.93
CA SER A 172 -24.17 -0.45 18.60
C SER A 172 -24.40 -1.75 17.82
N LEU A 173 -23.35 -2.30 17.22
CA LEU A 173 -23.42 -3.57 16.48
C LEU A 173 -23.58 -4.76 17.44
N PRO A 174 -24.20 -5.87 16.99
CA PRO A 174 -24.30 -7.10 17.78
C PRO A 174 -22.90 -7.58 18.21
N LYS A 175 -22.76 -7.94 19.49
CA LYS A 175 -21.50 -8.49 19.99
C LYS A 175 -21.28 -9.88 19.42
N THR A 176 -20.16 -10.07 18.74
CA THR A 176 -19.73 -11.36 18.19
C THR A 176 -18.30 -11.67 18.62
N VAL A 177 -17.98 -12.96 18.73
CA VAL A 177 -16.61 -13.43 18.99
C VAL A 177 -15.78 -13.55 17.71
N GLY A 178 -16.41 -13.37 16.54
CA GLY A 178 -15.78 -13.61 15.24
C GLY A 178 -15.83 -15.08 14.85
N SER A 179 -15.25 -15.39 13.69
CA SER A 179 -15.06 -16.76 13.21
C SER A 179 -13.58 -17.12 13.24
N PRO A 180 -13.19 -18.30 13.76
CA PRO A 180 -11.81 -18.77 13.66
C PRO A 180 -11.36 -18.81 12.19
N PHE A 181 -10.12 -18.40 11.91
CA PHE A 181 -9.55 -18.45 10.56
C PHE A 181 -9.56 -19.86 9.96
N SER A 182 -9.44 -20.89 10.81
CA SER A 182 -9.56 -22.30 10.42
C SER A 182 -10.95 -22.68 9.89
N GLU A 183 -12.01 -22.01 10.35
CA GLU A 183 -13.37 -22.22 9.84
C GLU A 183 -13.62 -21.32 8.63
N ALA A 184 -13.23 -20.05 8.70
CA ALA A 184 -13.44 -19.08 7.63
C ALA A 184 -12.63 -19.40 6.36
N PHE A 185 -11.50 -20.09 6.50
CA PHE A 185 -10.59 -20.46 5.40
C PHE A 185 -10.26 -21.97 5.44
N ALA A 186 -11.25 -22.81 5.73
CA ALA A 186 -11.09 -24.26 5.91
C ALA A 186 -10.42 -25.00 4.73
N GLU A 187 -10.49 -24.44 3.51
CA GLU A 187 -9.88 -25.01 2.30
C GLU A 187 -8.40 -24.62 2.11
N THR A 188 -7.85 -23.77 2.98
CA THR A 188 -6.45 -23.29 2.92
C THR A 188 -5.55 -24.03 3.90
N SER A 189 -4.24 -23.99 3.67
CA SER A 189 -3.26 -24.61 4.57
C SER A 189 -3.27 -23.96 5.97
N PRO A 190 -2.99 -24.71 7.05
CA PRO A 190 -2.89 -24.15 8.40
C PRO A 190 -1.90 -22.98 8.49
N GLU A 191 -0.80 -23.03 7.73
CA GLU A 191 0.20 -21.98 7.65
C GLU A 191 -0.35 -20.70 7.00
N ALA A 192 -1.20 -20.82 5.97
CA ALA A 192 -1.88 -19.67 5.37
C ALA A 192 -2.89 -19.05 6.36
N GLN A 193 -3.64 -19.89 7.08
CA GLN A 193 -4.61 -19.46 8.08
C GLN A 193 -3.94 -18.69 9.22
N ASP A 194 -2.78 -19.19 9.69
CA ASP A 194 -2.01 -18.53 10.72
C ASP A 194 -1.48 -17.17 10.26
N LEU A 195 -0.89 -17.10 9.06
CA LEU A 195 -0.40 -15.84 8.49
C LEU A 195 -1.53 -14.82 8.30
N LEU A 196 -2.68 -15.24 7.77
CA LEU A 196 -3.87 -14.40 7.66
C LEU A 196 -4.31 -13.85 9.03
N GLY A 197 -4.30 -14.70 10.06
CA GLY A 197 -4.61 -14.30 11.43
C GLY A 197 -3.60 -13.30 12.00
N GLN A 198 -2.32 -13.36 11.60
CA GLN A 198 -1.30 -12.40 12.02
C GLN A 198 -1.38 -11.06 11.26
N MET A 199 -1.84 -11.07 10.00
CA MET A 199 -2.04 -9.85 9.21
C MET A 199 -3.34 -9.11 9.55
N LEU A 200 -4.44 -9.84 9.77
CA LEU A 200 -5.79 -9.29 9.95
C LEU A 200 -6.13 -9.14 11.44
N ARG A 201 -5.54 -8.12 12.08
CA ARG A 201 -5.80 -7.75 13.49
C ARG A 201 -6.42 -6.37 13.61
N TRP A 202 -7.29 -6.21 14.62
CA TRP A 202 -7.84 -4.91 15.02
C TRP A 202 -6.75 -3.93 15.43
N ASP A 203 -5.92 -4.35 16.38
CA ASP A 203 -4.77 -3.57 16.82
C ASP A 203 -3.69 -3.58 15.74
N SER A 204 -3.41 -2.40 15.17
CA SER A 204 -2.38 -2.21 14.15
C SER A 204 -0.98 -2.54 14.68
N GLU A 205 -0.73 -2.39 15.98
CA GLU A 205 0.55 -2.71 16.61
C GLU A 205 0.75 -4.21 16.81
N ALA A 206 -0.34 -4.99 16.80
CA ALA A 206 -0.31 -6.44 16.92
C ALA A 206 -0.19 -7.16 15.57
N ARG A 207 -0.20 -6.41 14.45
CA ARG A 207 -0.03 -6.99 13.11
C ARG A 207 1.43 -7.33 12.87
N ILE A 208 1.64 -8.49 12.24
CA ILE A 208 2.96 -8.89 11.75
C ILE A 208 3.53 -7.83 10.79
N THR A 209 4.82 -7.52 10.91
CA THR A 209 5.49 -6.61 9.98
C THR A 209 5.84 -7.32 8.67
N VAL A 210 6.14 -6.57 7.60
CA VAL A 210 6.56 -7.18 6.32
C VAL A 210 7.83 -8.02 6.50
N ALA A 211 8.77 -7.54 7.33
CA ALA A 211 10.04 -8.20 7.61
C ALA A 211 9.87 -9.52 8.41
N GLU A 212 8.79 -9.66 9.17
CA GLU A 212 8.43 -10.89 9.87
C GLU A 212 7.59 -11.81 8.96
N ALA A 213 6.65 -11.25 8.20
CA ALA A 213 5.76 -12.01 7.32
C ALA A 213 6.51 -12.76 6.22
N ILE A 214 7.56 -12.17 5.65
CA ILE A 214 8.38 -12.82 4.63
C ILE A 214 9.14 -14.05 5.16
N LYS A 215 9.36 -14.13 6.49
CA LYS A 215 10.03 -15.25 7.18
C LYS A 215 9.04 -16.30 7.69
N HIS A 216 7.74 -16.11 7.45
CA HIS A 216 6.70 -16.98 7.97
C HIS A 216 6.81 -18.40 7.36
N PRO A 217 6.50 -19.48 8.10
CA PRO A 217 6.55 -20.86 7.59
C PRO A 217 5.80 -21.07 6.26
N TYR A 218 4.71 -20.33 6.04
CA TYR A 218 3.96 -20.35 4.77
C TYR A 218 4.81 -19.97 3.53
N LEU A 219 5.90 -19.21 3.72
CA LEU A 219 6.78 -18.74 2.65
C LEU A 219 8.20 -19.33 2.75
N GLU A 220 8.41 -20.33 3.62
CA GLU A 220 9.74 -20.89 3.91
C GLU A 220 10.49 -21.33 2.65
N LYS A 221 9.79 -21.90 1.67
CA LYS A 221 10.37 -22.37 0.40
C LYS A 221 10.86 -21.25 -0.52
N LEU A 222 10.33 -20.04 -0.36
CA LEU A 222 10.61 -18.88 -1.22
C LEU A 222 11.52 -17.86 -0.53
N HIS A 223 11.56 -17.86 0.81
CA HIS A 223 12.36 -16.93 1.59
C HIS A 223 13.84 -17.01 1.21
N CYS A 224 14.40 -15.88 0.75
CA CYS A 224 15.78 -15.77 0.32
C CYS A 224 16.34 -14.42 0.78
N PRO A 225 16.96 -14.34 1.98
CA PRO A 225 17.43 -13.07 2.55
C PRO A 225 18.34 -12.25 1.62
N GLU A 226 19.17 -12.91 0.81
CA GLU A 226 20.10 -12.26 -0.11
C GLU A 226 19.40 -11.63 -1.32
N ASP A 227 18.23 -12.15 -1.71
CA ASP A 227 17.40 -11.59 -2.76
C ASP A 227 16.21 -10.80 -2.20
N GLU A 228 16.31 -10.28 -0.98
CA GLU A 228 15.25 -9.45 -0.37
C GLU A 228 15.80 -8.11 0.08
N PRO A 229 16.15 -7.23 -0.86
CA PRO A 229 16.86 -5.99 -0.58
C PRO A 229 16.01 -5.04 0.27
N THR A 230 16.71 -4.26 1.08
CA THR A 230 16.17 -3.08 1.77
C THR A 230 16.86 -1.83 1.24
N ARG A 231 16.35 -0.67 1.62
CA ARG A 231 16.91 0.65 1.34
C ARG A 231 17.07 1.42 2.63
N GLU A 232 17.99 2.38 2.64
CA GLU A 232 17.98 3.42 3.66
C GLU A 232 16.69 4.26 3.58
N PRO A 233 16.18 4.78 4.72
CA PRO A 233 15.08 5.72 4.74
C PRO A 233 15.29 6.91 3.80
N LEU A 234 14.23 7.36 3.14
CA LEU A 234 14.29 8.56 2.31
C LEU A 234 14.57 9.80 3.17
N ASP A 235 15.32 10.76 2.63
CA ASP A 235 15.59 12.00 3.34
C ASP A 235 14.31 12.85 3.37
N THR A 236 14.05 13.47 4.52
CA THR A 236 12.90 14.37 4.71
C THR A 236 12.97 15.61 3.82
N SER A 237 14.18 16.03 3.46
CA SER A 237 14.41 17.15 2.57
C SER A 237 13.95 16.86 1.14
N ASP A 238 14.00 15.60 0.70
CA ASP A 238 13.52 15.17 -0.62
C ASP A 238 12.01 15.38 -0.78
N PHE A 239 11.26 15.42 0.32
CA PHE A 239 9.81 15.60 0.32
C PHE A 239 9.35 16.98 0.78
N GLU A 240 10.25 17.95 0.94
CA GLU A 240 9.89 19.32 1.33
C GLU A 240 8.82 19.95 0.43
N PHE A 241 8.78 19.56 -0.85
CA PHE A 241 7.77 20.02 -1.80
C PHE A 241 6.34 19.69 -1.34
N GLU A 242 6.11 18.55 -0.65
CA GLU A 242 4.80 18.18 -0.11
C GLU A 242 4.34 19.12 1.02
N ARG A 243 5.27 19.83 1.69
CA ARG A 243 4.97 20.80 2.76
C ARG A 243 4.54 22.15 2.20
N ARG A 244 4.90 22.45 0.95
CA ARG A 244 4.66 23.76 0.34
C ARG A 244 3.24 23.78 -0.21
N LYS A 245 2.53 24.90 -0.03
CA LYS A 245 1.31 25.17 -0.82
C LYS A 245 1.75 25.53 -2.24
N ILE A 246 1.99 24.52 -3.05
CA ILE A 246 2.42 24.67 -4.43
C ILE A 246 1.19 25.00 -5.29
N THR A 247 1.29 26.03 -6.12
CA THR A 247 0.26 26.34 -7.11
C THR A 247 0.31 25.32 -8.25
N ALA A 248 -0.78 25.13 -8.99
CA ALA A 248 -0.75 24.22 -10.13
C ALA A 248 0.35 24.58 -11.17
N ALA A 249 0.70 25.86 -11.29
CA ALA A 249 1.79 26.31 -12.16
C ALA A 249 3.16 25.87 -11.62
N ALA A 250 3.41 26.06 -10.32
CA ALA A 250 4.66 25.62 -9.71
C ALA A 250 4.80 24.09 -9.72
N LEU A 251 3.70 23.33 -9.53
CA LEU A 251 3.76 21.87 -9.63
C LEU A 251 4.13 21.40 -11.05
N ARG A 252 3.63 22.10 -12.08
CA ARG A 252 4.00 21.79 -13.47
C ARG A 252 5.47 22.08 -13.74
N GLU A 253 6.01 23.16 -13.18
CA GLU A 253 7.43 23.48 -13.26
C GLU A 253 8.26 22.38 -12.59
N GLU A 254 7.86 21.91 -11.41
CA GLU A 254 8.58 20.85 -10.70
C GLU A 254 8.58 19.52 -11.50
N ILE A 255 7.44 19.15 -12.10
CA ILE A 255 7.33 17.98 -12.99
C ILE A 255 8.19 18.14 -14.25
N PHE A 256 8.29 19.36 -14.77
CA PHE A 256 9.11 19.63 -15.94
C PHE A 256 10.60 19.49 -15.63
N LEU A 257 11.06 20.04 -14.49
CA LEU A 257 12.42 19.90 -14.01
C LEU A 257 12.78 18.43 -13.74
N GLU A 258 11.85 17.67 -13.16
CA GLU A 258 11.97 16.21 -13.01
C GLU A 258 12.18 15.51 -14.36
N THR A 259 11.42 15.90 -15.37
CA THR A 259 11.53 15.32 -16.72
C THR A 259 12.89 15.64 -17.34
N LEU A 260 13.39 16.88 -17.21
CA LEU A 260 14.68 17.28 -17.76
C LEU A 260 15.86 16.51 -17.14
N TYR A 261 15.77 16.13 -15.87
CA TYR A 261 16.79 15.30 -15.22
C TYR A 261 16.96 13.95 -15.90
N TYR A 262 15.86 13.29 -16.28
CA TYR A 262 15.90 12.01 -17.01
C TYR A 262 16.23 12.17 -18.50
N HIS A 263 16.29 13.41 -19.01
CA HIS A 263 16.53 13.76 -20.41
C HIS A 263 17.66 14.80 -20.56
N PRO A 264 18.92 14.45 -20.22
CA PRO A 264 20.07 15.38 -20.27
C PRO A 264 20.37 15.92 -21.69
N GLU A 265 19.94 15.22 -22.74
CA GLU A 265 19.94 15.70 -24.11
C GLU A 265 18.99 16.88 -24.34
N LEU A 266 17.80 16.84 -23.76
CA LEU A 266 16.80 17.90 -23.88
C LEU A 266 17.23 19.14 -23.09
N LEU A 267 17.81 18.93 -21.90
CA LEU A 267 18.39 20.01 -21.11
C LEU A 267 19.44 20.80 -21.90
N ARG A 268 20.39 20.11 -22.55
CA ARG A 268 21.44 20.75 -23.36
C ARG A 268 20.87 21.56 -24.52
N GLN A 269 19.84 21.05 -25.20
CA GLN A 269 19.18 21.78 -26.28
C GLN A 269 18.53 23.08 -25.78
N LEU A 270 17.83 23.01 -24.64
CA LEU A 270 17.19 24.18 -24.04
C LEU A 270 18.22 25.22 -23.55
N ASP A 271 19.33 24.78 -22.97
CA ASP A 271 20.43 25.66 -22.53
C ASP A 271 21.15 26.36 -23.71
N GLU A 272 21.17 25.73 -24.89
CA GLU A 272 21.70 26.32 -26.12
C GLU A 272 20.73 27.34 -26.75
N GLU A 273 19.42 27.07 -26.69
CA GLU A 273 18.37 27.91 -27.31
C GLU A 273 17.94 29.09 -26.44
N GLU A 274 17.82 28.91 -25.12
CA GLU A 274 17.22 29.90 -24.21
C GLU A 274 18.25 30.66 -23.35
N GLY A 275 19.54 30.37 -23.53
CA GLY A 275 20.66 30.96 -22.79
C GLY A 275 21.09 30.08 -21.61
N HIS A 276 22.40 29.89 -21.47
CA HIS A 276 23.00 29.00 -20.48
C HIS A 276 22.49 29.28 -19.06
N ASN A 277 22.15 28.20 -18.35
CA ASN A 277 21.87 28.17 -16.90
C ASN A 277 20.46 28.65 -16.52
N ARG A 278 19.49 28.57 -17.44
CA ARG A 278 18.08 28.88 -17.15
C ARG A 278 17.42 27.82 -16.27
N TYR A 279 17.81 26.55 -16.44
CA TYR A 279 17.28 25.42 -15.69
C TYR A 279 18.40 24.79 -14.85
N ASN A 280 18.60 25.27 -13.62
CA ASN A 280 19.59 24.70 -12.71
C ASN A 280 19.05 23.40 -12.09
N ILE A 281 19.41 22.27 -12.70
CA ILE A 281 19.04 20.92 -12.23
C ILE A 281 20.09 20.35 -11.26
N GLU A 282 21.31 20.91 -11.22
CA GLU A 282 22.36 20.46 -10.29
C GLU A 282 21.99 20.72 -8.81
N ASP A 283 21.23 21.78 -8.53
CA ASP A 283 20.66 22.07 -7.21
C ASP A 283 19.23 21.52 -7.01
N TYR A 284 18.66 20.86 -8.02
CA TYR A 284 17.30 20.31 -7.97
C TYR A 284 17.30 18.96 -7.26
N ARG A 285 17.30 19.03 -5.93
CA ARG A 285 17.53 17.91 -5.00
C ARG A 285 16.46 16.83 -4.96
N LEU A 286 15.37 16.93 -5.72
CA LEU A 286 14.35 15.88 -5.78
C LEU A 286 14.87 14.55 -6.38
N LEU A 287 16.07 14.56 -6.96
CA LEU A 287 16.52 13.55 -7.91
C LEU A 287 17.95 13.06 -7.70
N LEU A 288 18.34 12.79 -6.46
CA LEU A 288 19.44 11.86 -6.24
C LEU A 288 18.85 10.45 -6.10
N PRO A 289 19.08 9.54 -7.06
CA PRO A 289 18.75 8.14 -6.87
C PRO A 289 19.65 7.61 -5.76
N GLY A 290 19.14 7.52 -4.53
CA GLY A 290 19.72 6.65 -3.52
C GLY A 290 19.59 5.17 -3.89
#